data_AF-A0A943X7G4-F1
#
_entry.id   AF-A0A943X7G4-F1
#
_cell.length_a   1.000
_cell.length_b   1.000
_cell.length_c   1.000
_cell.angle_alpha   90.00
_cell.angle_beta   90.00
_cell.angle_gamma   90.00
#
_symmetry.space_group_name_H-M   'P 1'
#
loop_
_entity.id
_entity.type
_entity.pdbx_description
1 polymer ?
#
loop_
_entity_poly.entity_id
_entity_poly.type
_entity_poly.pdbx_seq_one_letter_code
_entity_poly.pdbx_strand_id
1 'polypeptide(L)'
;MPQSELILYVIKLVLGGLAAFTAILLWSKTGEASWMSIIAAIVINYGGTVYDLLVEMGILSVDKLKIGSLPLTSLIFTVLPSLFFILGFSIMISRINSGK
;
A
#
# COMPACT_ATOMS: atom_id res chain seq x y z
N MET A 1 -8.05 -21.25 -5.89
CA MET A 1 -7.69 -20.88 -4.50
C MET A 1 -8.21 -21.91 -3.52
N PRO A 2 -7.35 -22.54 -2.71
CA PRO A 2 -7.75 -23.23 -1.49
C PRO A 2 -8.51 -22.31 -0.51
N GLN A 3 -9.38 -22.90 0.31
CA GLN A 3 -10.23 -22.19 1.27
C GLN A 3 -9.44 -21.31 2.27
N SER A 4 -8.23 -21.73 2.64
CA SER A 4 -7.34 -20.99 3.53
C SER A 4 -6.87 -19.66 2.94
N GLU A 5 -6.59 -19.61 1.64
CA GLU A 5 -6.17 -18.38 0.95
C GLU A 5 -7.31 -17.38 0.86
N LEU A 6 -8.52 -17.85 0.56
CA LEU A 6 -9.71 -16.99 0.52
C LEU A 6 -9.97 -16.29 1.87
N ILE A 7 -9.89 -17.04 2.97
CA ILE A 7 -10.05 -16.46 4.32
C ILE A 7 -8.98 -15.40 4.58
N LEU A 8 -7.74 -15.68 4.19
CA LEU A 8 -6.63 -14.75 4.35
C LEU A 8 -6.82 -13.46 3.53
N TYR A 9 -7.33 -13.56 2.31
CA TYR A 9 -7.67 -12.40 1.50
C TYR A 9 -8.81 -11.56 2.08
N VAL A 10 -9.85 -12.20 2.59
CA VAL A 10 -10.96 -11.49 3.27
C VAL A 10 -10.43 -10.72 4.47
N ILE A 11 -9.57 -11.34 5.29
CA ILE A 11 -8.95 -10.68 6.45
C ILE A 11 -8.08 -9.50 5.99
N LYS A 12 -7.23 -9.69 4.97
CA LYS A 12 -6.40 -8.62 4.41
C LYS A 12 -7.23 -7.46 3.88
N LEU A 13 -8.34 -7.74 3.20
CA LEU A 13 -9.25 -6.71 2.70
C LEU A 13 -9.92 -5.92 3.82
N VAL A 14 -10.46 -6.60 4.84
CA VAL A 14 -11.14 -5.92 5.95
C VAL A 14 -10.15 -5.09 6.76
N LEU A 15 -9.02 -5.68 7.17
CA LEU A 15 -8.01 -4.97 7.96
C LEU A 15 -7.31 -3.87 7.15
N GLY A 16 -6.95 -4.15 5.89
CA GLY A 16 -6.35 -3.18 4.99
C GLY A 16 -7.29 -2.02 4.67
N GLY A 17 -8.58 -2.31 4.50
CA GLY A 17 -9.62 -1.31 4.28
C GLY A 17 -9.83 -0.41 5.51
N LEU A 18 -9.88 -0.99 6.71
CA LEU A 18 -9.92 -0.24 7.96
C LEU A 18 -8.68 0.64 8.14
N ALA A 19 -7.49 0.10 7.84
CA ALA A 19 -6.24 0.85 7.90
C ALA A 19 -6.24 2.02 6.92
N ALA A 20 -6.64 1.81 5.66
CA ALA A 20 -6.74 2.86 4.65
C ALA A 20 -7.78 3.91 5.04
N PHE A 21 -8.95 3.51 5.55
CA PHE A 21 -9.99 4.43 6.00
C PHE A 21 -9.50 5.30 7.16
N THR A 22 -8.84 4.68 8.14
CA THR A 22 -8.27 5.40 9.28
C THR A 22 -7.14 6.34 8.85
N ALA A 23 -6.31 5.92 7.88
CA ALA A 23 -5.26 6.74 7.32
C ALA A 23 -5.81 7.99 6.59
N ILE A 24 -6.89 7.83 5.81
CA ILE A 24 -7.55 8.95 5.13
C ILE A 24 -8.23 9.88 6.16
N LEU A 25 -8.85 9.33 7.21
CA LEU A 25 -9.39 10.16 8.30
C LEU A 25 -8.29 10.93 9.03
N LEU A 26 -7.12 10.31 9.25
CA LEU A 26 -5.96 10.96 9.83
C LEU A 26 -5.45 12.08 8.92
N TRP A 27 -5.46 11.87 7.60
CA TRP A 27 -5.08 12.88 6.61
C TRP A 27 -5.87 14.18 6.76
N SER A 28 -7.18 14.09 6.99
CA SER A 28 -8.03 15.26 7.22
C SER A 28 -7.64 16.06 8.47
N LYS A 29 -6.89 15.46 9.41
CA LYS A 29 -6.46 16.09 10.65
C LYS A 29 -4.97 16.47 10.66
N THR A 30 -4.12 15.82 9.87
CA THR A 30 -2.67 16.05 9.82
C THR A 30 -2.28 16.78 8.54
N GLY A 31 -2.09 18.10 8.62
CA GLY A 31 -1.70 18.95 7.49
C GLY A 31 -0.21 18.96 7.13
N GLU A 32 0.57 17.98 7.62
CA GLU A 32 2.02 17.95 7.46
C GLU A 32 2.45 16.94 6.40
N ALA A 33 3.39 17.35 5.52
CA ALA A 33 3.84 16.55 4.39
C ALA A 33 4.36 15.14 4.78
N SER A 34 5.01 15.00 5.95
CA SER A 34 5.50 13.70 6.45
C SER A 34 4.37 12.70 6.68
N TRP A 35 3.25 13.16 7.28
CA TRP A 35 2.08 12.33 7.53
C TRP A 35 1.37 11.98 6.22
N MET A 36 1.31 12.92 5.27
CA MET A 36 0.73 12.67 3.95
C MET A 36 1.45 11.54 3.19
N SER A 37 2.79 11.46 3.27
CA SER A 37 3.55 10.36 2.65
C SER A 37 3.23 9.01 3.27
N ILE A 38 3.09 8.93 4.59
CA ILE A 38 2.75 7.68 5.30
C ILE A 38 1.33 7.22 4.94
N ILE A 39 0.37 8.16 4.89
CA ILE A 39 -1.01 7.86 4.50
C ILE A 39 -1.07 7.35 3.06
N ALA A 40 -0.36 7.99 2.14
CA ALA A 40 -0.26 7.54 0.75
C ALA A 40 0.30 6.11 0.66
N ALA A 41 1.32 5.75 1.45
CA ALA A 41 1.85 4.40 1.51
C ALA A 41 0.78 3.37 1.88
N ILE A 42 -0.03 3.66 2.91
CA ILE A 42 -1.09 2.77 3.40
C ILE A 42 -2.16 2.56 2.32
N VAL A 43 -2.57 3.64 1.64
CA VAL A 43 -3.58 3.57 0.57
C VAL A 43 -3.06 2.77 -0.64
N ILE A 44 -1.81 2.99 -1.04
CA ILE A 44 -1.18 2.25 -2.15
C ILE A 44 -1.05 0.77 -1.79
N ASN A 45 -0.70 0.44 -0.55
CA ASN A 45 -0.61 -0.95 -0.08
C ASN A 45 -1.96 -1.66 -0.14
N TYR A 46 -3.02 -0.98 0.29
CA TYR A 46 -4.39 -1.49 0.14
C TYR A 46 -4.77 -1.70 -1.34
N GLY A 47 -4.42 -0.74 -2.21
CA GLY A 47 -4.59 -0.87 -3.66
C GLY A 47 -3.88 -2.10 -4.24
N GLY A 48 -2.67 -2.41 -3.76
CA GLY A 48 -1.94 -3.63 -4.11
C GLY A 48 -2.66 -4.91 -3.68
N THR A 49 -3.17 -4.95 -2.45
CA THR A 49 -3.95 -6.09 -1.95
C THR A 49 -5.20 -6.34 -2.80
N VAL A 50 -5.91 -5.29 -3.22
CA VAL A 50 -7.06 -5.38 -4.11
C VAL A 50 -6.63 -5.85 -5.51
N TYR A 51 -5.51 -5.31 -6.02
CA TYR A 51 -4.98 -5.70 -7.32
C TYR A 51 -4.62 -7.18 -7.38
N ASP A 52 -3.90 -7.69 -6.38
CA ASP A 52 -3.50 -9.10 -6.31
C ASP A 52 -4.73 -10.02 -6.25
N LEU A 53 -5.76 -9.63 -5.49
CA LEU A 53 -7.04 -10.35 -5.47
C LEU A 53 -7.72 -10.35 -6.85
N LEU A 54 -7.77 -9.23 -7.56
CA LEU A 54 -8.36 -9.15 -8.89
C LEU A 54 -7.59 -10.00 -9.93
N VAL A 55 -6.26 -10.07 -9.81
CA VAL A 55 -5.41 -10.93 -10.63
C VAL A 55 -5.68 -12.41 -10.31
N GLU A 56 -5.75 -12.76 -9.02
CA GLU A 56 -5.93 -14.15 -8.60
C GLU A 56 -7.35 -14.68 -8.88
N MET A 57 -8.35 -13.80 -8.88
CA MET A 57 -9.69 -14.08 -9.36
C MET A 57 -9.79 -14.20 -10.89
N GLY A 58 -8.72 -13.90 -11.63
CA GLY A 58 -8.69 -13.93 -13.10
C GLY A 58 -9.43 -12.77 -13.77
N ILE A 59 -9.79 -11.72 -13.01
CA ILE A 59 -10.45 -10.52 -13.54
C ILE A 59 -9.45 -9.64 -14.30
N LEU A 60 -8.21 -9.57 -13.82
CA LEU A 60 -7.12 -8.83 -14.47
C LEU A 60 -6.09 -9.80 -15.06
N SER A 61 -5.82 -9.66 -16.36
CA SER A 61 -4.76 -10.43 -17.04
C SER A 61 -3.41 -9.74 -16.91
N VAL A 62 -2.38 -10.51 -16.56
CA VAL A 62 -1.06 -10.00 -16.14
C VAL A 62 -0.06 -9.87 -17.31
N ASP A 63 -0.55 -9.87 -18.54
CA ASP A 63 0.27 -10.31 -19.68
C ASP A 63 1.03 -9.23 -20.45
N LYS A 64 0.94 -7.95 -20.08
CA LYS A 64 1.53 -6.90 -20.93
C LYS A 64 2.94 -6.46 -20.56
N LEU A 65 3.34 -6.59 -19.29
CA LEU A 65 4.64 -6.12 -18.81
C LEU A 65 5.14 -7.05 -17.69
N LYS A 66 6.11 -7.91 -17.99
CA LYS A 66 6.76 -8.83 -17.04
C LYS A 66 8.25 -8.49 -16.94
N ILE A 67 8.78 -8.42 -15.73
CA ILE A 67 10.24 -8.43 -15.49
C ILE A 67 10.56 -9.83 -14.95
N GLY A 68 11.16 -10.67 -15.80
CA GLY A 68 11.36 -12.09 -15.48
C GLY A 68 10.03 -12.83 -15.32
N SER A 69 9.82 -13.48 -14.17
CA SER A 69 8.57 -14.17 -13.81
C SER A 69 7.56 -13.28 -13.08
N LEU A 70 7.93 -12.04 -12.74
CA LEU A 70 7.12 -11.17 -11.90
C LEU A 70 6.33 -10.15 -12.73
N PRO A 71 5.03 -9.96 -12.42
CA PRO A 71 4.24 -8.85 -12.94
C PRO A 71 4.84 -7.51 -12.54
N LEU A 72 5.10 -6.63 -13.51
CA LEU A 72 5.60 -5.27 -13.21
C LEU A 72 4.63 -4.49 -12.32
N THR A 73 3.34 -4.66 -12.55
CA THR A 73 2.27 -4.01 -11.79
C THR A 73 2.21 -4.46 -10.33
N SER A 74 2.24 -5.76 -10.04
CA SER A 74 2.34 -6.25 -8.66
C SER A 74 3.62 -5.78 -7.99
N LEU A 75 4.73 -5.73 -8.73
CA LEU A 75 6.01 -5.24 -8.21
C LEU A 75 5.92 -3.76 -7.80
N ILE A 76 5.29 -2.93 -8.63
CA ILE A 76 5.06 -1.50 -8.32
C ILE A 76 4.21 -1.38 -7.06
N PHE A 77 3.06 -2.04 -6.98
CA PHE A 77 2.19 -1.97 -5.80
C PHE A 77 2.84 -2.54 -4.53
N THR A 78 3.80 -3.45 -4.66
CA THR A 78 4.55 -4.01 -3.52
C THR A 78 5.66 -3.06 -3.04
N VAL A 79 6.39 -2.44 -3.96
CA VAL A 79 7.58 -1.63 -3.63
C VAL A 79 7.22 -0.17 -3.35
N LEU A 80 6.20 0.37 -4.02
CA LEU A 80 5.80 1.77 -3.93
C LEU A 80 5.37 2.19 -2.50
N PRO A 81 4.59 1.41 -1.73
CA PRO A 81 4.29 1.71 -0.33
C PRO A 81 5.57 1.87 0.51
N SER A 82 6.53 0.97 0.34
CA SER A 82 7.79 0.99 1.08
C SER A 82 8.59 2.26 0.79
N LEU A 83 8.61 2.73 -0.46
CA LEU A 83 9.24 4.00 -0.81
C LEU A 83 8.55 5.18 -0.12
N PHE A 84 7.21 5.22 -0.11
CA PHE A 84 6.46 6.27 0.57
C PHE A 84 6.65 6.23 2.10
N PHE A 85 6.75 5.05 2.72
CA PHE A 85 7.11 4.94 4.13
C PHE A 85 8.52 5.46 4.40
N ILE A 86 9.51 5.08 3.59
CA ILE A 86 10.89 5.57 3.71
C ILE A 86 10.92 7.10 3.62
N LEU A 87 10.22 7.69 2.66
CA LEU A 87 10.12 9.15 2.52
C LEU A 87 9.45 9.79 3.74
N GLY A 88 8.30 9.27 4.17
CA GLY A 88 7.58 9.79 5.34
C GLY A 88 8.43 9.76 6.61
N PHE A 89 9.11 8.65 6.88
CA PHE A 89 10.04 8.54 8.01
C PHE A 89 11.27 9.43 7.86
N SER A 90 11.84 9.54 6.65
CA SER A 90 12.99 10.41 6.40
C SER A 90 12.65 11.87 6.68
N ILE A 91 11.51 12.37 6.20
CA ILE A 91 11.07 13.74 6.47
C ILE A 91 10.84 13.94 7.98
N MET A 92 10.24 12.96 8.66
CA MET A 92 10.01 13.02 10.11
C MET A 92 11.34 13.07 10.90
N ILE A 93 12.32 12.24 10.54
CA ILE A 93 13.66 12.23 11.14
C ILE A 93 14.40 13.54 10.86
N SER A 94 14.38 14.03 9.62
CA SER A 94 14.97 15.31 9.27
C SER A 94 14.36 16.46 10.07
N ARG A 95 13.05 16.42 10.31
CA ARG A 95 12.37 17.42 11.13
C ARG A 95 12.78 17.36 12.60
N ILE A 96 12.92 16.15 13.16
CA ILE A 96 13.42 15.96 14.53
C ILE A 96 14.86 16.48 14.66
N ASN A 97 15.73 16.14 13.70
CA ASN A 97 17.13 16.58 13.71
C ASN A 97 17.30 18.08 13.42
N SER A 98 16.36 18.72 12.73
CA SER A 98 16.37 20.17 12.50
C SER A 98 15.77 21.00 13.63
N GLY A 99 15.22 20.37 14.68
CA GLY A 99 14.72 21.11 15.84
C GLY A 99 15.81 21.40 16.87
N LYS A 100 15.99 22.59 17.45
CA LYS A 100 15.14 23.80 17.51
C LYS A 100 13.63 23.58 17.52
#